data_AF-A0A935YGC8-F1
#
_entry.id   AF-A0A935YGC8-F1
#
_cell.length_a   1.000
_cell.length_b   1.000
_cell.length_c   1.000
_cell.angle_alpha   90.00
_cell.angle_beta   90.00
_cell.angle_gamma   90.00
#
_symmetry.space_group_name_H-M   'P 1'
#
loop_
_entity.id
_entity.type
_entity.pdbx_description
1 polymer ?
#
loop_
_entity_poly.entity_id
_entity_poly.type
_entity_poly.pdbx_seq_one_letter_code
_entity_poly.pdbx_strand_id
1 'polypeptide(L)'
;MSDQVPSSPHFFRLIRRGLLVIAVFLLVAAWLVPAPLETAADPMRAPNPAKSAWFLLWLQELVSHGTGWMYAVLVLAALMVALPWLRRTTGERAAWFQPGERIVGAVVVTLFALVVLLTAVGLFLRGENWQLRGPF
;
A
#
# COMPACT_ATOMS: atom_id res chain seq x y z
N MET A 1 -27.93 -21.31 10.90
CA MET A 1 -26.60 -21.94 10.69
C MET A 1 -26.57 -22.90 9.49
N SER A 2 -27.49 -22.75 8.52
CA SER A 2 -27.68 -23.71 7.41
C SER A 2 -26.72 -23.51 6.23
N ASP A 3 -26.01 -22.39 6.14
CA ASP A 3 -25.20 -22.00 4.97
C ASP A 3 -23.68 -22.08 5.21
N GLN A 4 -23.23 -22.82 6.22
CA GLN A 4 -21.80 -22.93 6.54
C GLN A 4 -21.22 -24.22 5.96
N VAL A 5 -20.15 -24.08 5.17
CA VAL A 5 -19.38 -25.20 4.58
C VAL A 5 -18.10 -25.39 5.39
N PRO A 6 -17.67 -26.63 5.71
CA PRO A 6 -16.45 -26.85 6.46
C PRO A 6 -15.22 -26.30 5.72
N SER A 7 -14.35 -25.59 6.46
CA SER A 7 -13.13 -24.96 5.92
C SER A 7 -12.18 -25.99 5.28
N SER A 8 -12.06 -27.16 5.91
CA SER A 8 -11.43 -28.31 5.29
C SER A 8 -12.49 -29.17 4.59
N PRO A 9 -12.30 -29.57 3.33
CA PRO A 9 -11.14 -29.30 2.48
C PRO A 9 -11.29 -28.06 1.57
N HIS A 10 -12.46 -27.42 1.53
CA HIS A 10 -12.81 -26.44 0.49
C HIS A 10 -11.93 -25.18 0.53
N PHE A 11 -11.89 -24.48 1.67
CA PHE A 11 -11.14 -23.25 1.83
C PHE A 11 -9.62 -23.49 1.78
N PHE A 12 -9.13 -24.55 2.42
CA PHE A 12 -7.69 -24.85 2.41
C PHE A 12 -7.15 -25.26 1.04
N ARG A 13 -7.95 -25.95 0.20
CA ARG A 13 -7.56 -26.21 -1.19
C ARG A 13 -7.41 -24.92 -1.98
N LEU A 14 -8.31 -23.96 -1.77
CA LEU A 14 -8.24 -22.66 -2.43
C LEU A 14 -6.99 -21.87 -1.99
N ILE A 15 -6.74 -21.81 -0.68
CA ILE A 15 -5.54 -21.15 -0.13
C ILE A 15 -4.27 -21.78 -0.70
N ARG A 16 -4.16 -23.12 -0.67
CA ARG A 16 -2.97 -23.82 -1.17
C ARG A 16 -2.73 -23.53 -2.65
N ARG A 17 -3.78 -23.54 -3.47
CA ARG A 17 -3.70 -23.20 -4.89
C ARG A 17 -3.28 -21.76 -5.09
N GLY A 18 -3.88 -20.81 -4.37
CA GLY A 18 -3.51 -19.40 -4.42
C GLY A 18 -2.06 -19.15 -4.02
N LEU A 19 -1.60 -19.78 -2.94
CA LEU A 19 -0.21 -19.71 -2.50
C LEU A 19 0.74 -20.25 -3.57
N LEU A 20 0.44 -21.41 -4.16
CA LEU A 20 1.26 -22.00 -5.20
C LEU A 20 1.34 -21.11 -6.44
N VAL A 21 0.21 -20.52 -6.86
CA VAL A 21 0.17 -19.57 -7.98
C VAL A 21 1.02 -18.33 -7.69
N ILE A 22 0.89 -17.74 -6.50
CA ILE A 22 1.69 -16.56 -6.10
C ILE A 22 3.18 -16.91 -6.01
N ALA A 23 3.53 -18.06 -5.43
CA ALA A 23 4.92 -18.50 -5.30
C ALA A 23 5.57 -18.71 -6.68
N VAL A 24 4.89 -19.41 -7.59
CA VAL A 24 5.35 -19.61 -8.96
C VAL A 24 5.49 -18.27 -9.68
N PHE A 25 4.50 -17.38 -9.55
CA PHE A 25 4.57 -16.04 -10.13
C PHE A 25 5.79 -15.26 -9.64
N LEU A 26 6.06 -15.26 -8.32
CA LEU A 26 7.22 -14.56 -7.75
C LEU A 26 8.55 -15.15 -8.20
N LEU A 27 8.66 -16.48 -8.29
CA LEU A 27 9.87 -17.15 -8.79
C LEU A 27 10.14 -16.83 -10.26
N VAL A 28 9.09 -16.85 -11.10
CA VAL A 28 9.20 -16.48 -12.51
C VAL A 28 9.55 -14.99 -12.65
N ALA A 29 8.91 -14.11 -11.88
CA ALA A 29 9.23 -12.69 -11.87
C ALA A 29 10.68 -12.42 -11.44
N ALA A 30 11.17 -13.10 -10.41
CA ALA A 30 12.56 -12.98 -9.97
C ALA A 30 13.56 -13.48 -11.02
N TRP A 31 13.17 -14.44 -11.86
CA TRP A 31 14.02 -14.92 -12.95
C TRP A 31 14.02 -14.00 -14.17
N LEU A 32 12.88 -13.37 -14.48
CA LEU A 32 12.72 -12.54 -15.67
C LEU A 32 13.01 -11.05 -15.45
N VAL A 33 12.80 -10.53 -14.24
CA VAL A 33 12.99 -9.11 -13.90
C VAL A 33 14.36 -8.93 -13.26
N PRO A 34 15.33 -8.31 -13.96
CA PRO A 34 16.64 -8.08 -13.39
C PRO A 34 16.53 -7.12 -12.19
N ALA A 35 17.15 -7.48 -11.08
CA ALA A 35 17.33 -6.62 -9.92
C ALA A 35 18.78 -6.14 -9.88
N PRO A 36 19.12 -5.06 -10.61
CA PRO A 36 20.48 -4.53 -10.58
C PRO A 36 20.82 -4.07 -9.17
N LEU A 37 21.93 -4.57 -8.63
CA LEU A 37 22.43 -4.14 -7.34
C LEU A 37 23.14 -2.80 -7.50
N GLU A 38 22.89 -1.89 -6.56
CA GLU A 38 23.66 -0.64 -6.46
C GLU A 38 25.07 -0.91 -5.91
N THR A 39 25.94 0.10 -5.99
CA THR A 39 27.27 0.04 -5.38
C THR A 39 27.18 -0.15 -3.87
N ALA A 40 28.26 -0.67 -3.26
CA ALA A 40 28.34 -0.78 -1.81
C ALA A 40 28.05 0.57 -1.13
N ALA A 41 27.30 0.54 -0.03
CA ALA A 41 26.89 1.74 0.68
C ALA A 41 28.09 2.53 1.20
N ASP A 42 28.13 3.83 0.92
CA ASP A 42 29.14 4.77 1.42
C ASP A 42 28.50 5.72 2.45
N PRO A 43 28.89 5.67 3.73
CA PRO A 43 28.40 6.59 4.75
C PRO A 43 28.69 8.06 4.45
N MET A 44 29.74 8.36 3.66
CA MET A 44 30.13 9.73 3.30
C MET A 44 29.31 10.28 2.12
N ARG A 45 28.56 9.45 1.40
CA ARG A 45 27.82 9.85 0.20
C ARG A 45 26.45 9.20 0.13
N ALA A 46 25.42 9.96 0.51
CA ALA A 46 24.03 9.54 0.33
C ALA A 46 23.62 9.56 -1.17
N PRO A 47 22.86 8.56 -1.65
CA PRO A 47 22.31 8.57 -3.00
C PRO A 47 21.29 9.70 -3.17
N ASN A 48 21.21 10.27 -4.37
CA ASN A 48 20.28 11.35 -4.69
C ASN A 48 19.58 11.06 -6.03
N PRO A 49 18.26 10.80 -6.05
CA PRO A 49 17.37 10.71 -4.89
C PRO A 49 17.50 9.36 -4.16
N ALA A 50 17.47 9.38 -2.82
CA ALA A 50 17.27 8.18 -2.04
C ALA A 50 15.77 7.78 -2.08
N LYS A 51 15.45 6.65 -2.69
CA LYS A 51 14.08 6.11 -2.75
C LYS A 51 13.87 5.03 -1.68
N SER A 52 12.79 5.12 -0.93
CA SER A 52 12.36 4.10 0.03
C SER A 52 11.77 2.89 -0.69
N ALA A 53 11.48 1.84 0.08
CA ALA A 53 10.74 0.69 -0.42
C ALA A 53 9.40 1.11 -1.03
N TRP A 54 8.96 0.43 -2.09
CA TRP A 54 7.81 0.84 -2.91
C TRP A 54 6.52 1.09 -2.11
N PHE A 55 6.26 0.31 -1.05
CA PHE A 55 5.08 0.46 -0.19
C PHE A 55 5.18 1.63 0.81
N LEU A 56 6.36 2.26 0.93
CA LEU A 56 6.62 3.46 1.73
C LEU A 56 6.88 4.71 0.87
N LEU A 57 6.85 4.59 -0.47
CA LEU A 57 7.12 5.72 -1.36
C LEU A 57 6.12 6.85 -1.17
N TRP A 58 4.83 6.56 -0.99
CA TRP A 58 3.83 7.59 -0.73
C TRP A 58 4.11 8.38 0.56
N LEU A 59 4.64 7.72 1.58
CA LEU A 59 4.98 8.33 2.86
C LEU A 59 6.19 9.24 2.70
N GLN A 60 7.24 8.74 2.03
CA GLN A 60 8.42 9.52 1.68
C GLN A 60 8.04 10.75 0.86
N GLU A 61 7.21 10.57 -0.16
CA GLU A 61 6.76 11.64 -1.05
C GLU A 61 6.01 12.72 -0.26
N LEU A 62 5.15 12.32 0.67
CA LEU A 62 4.43 13.26 1.51
C LEU A 62 5.38 14.05 2.44
N VAL A 63 6.28 13.37 3.13
CA VAL A 63 7.23 13.99 4.08
C VAL A 63 8.28 14.86 3.37
N SER A 64 8.56 14.59 2.10
CA SER A 64 9.50 15.40 1.31
C SER A 64 9.08 16.86 1.13
N HIS A 65 7.78 17.14 1.19
CA HIS A 65 7.23 18.51 1.13
C HIS A 65 7.37 19.27 2.45
N GLY A 66 7.78 18.58 3.51
CA GLY A 66 7.98 19.15 4.84
C GLY A 66 7.78 18.11 5.94
N THR A 67 8.67 18.12 6.92
CA THR A 67 8.64 17.16 8.04
C THR A 67 7.32 17.19 8.82
N GLY A 68 6.62 18.33 8.84
CA GLY A 68 5.31 18.47 9.48
C GLY A 68 4.21 17.58 8.88
N TRP A 69 4.33 17.13 7.63
CA TRP A 69 3.37 16.23 7.02
C TRP A 69 3.35 14.83 7.67
N MET A 70 4.39 14.48 8.44
CA MET A 70 4.38 13.27 9.27
C MET A 70 3.19 13.26 10.24
N TYR A 71 2.77 14.42 10.77
CA TYR A 71 1.62 14.50 11.67
C TYR A 71 0.31 14.08 10.98
N ALA A 72 0.14 14.36 9.69
CA ALA A 72 -1.03 13.91 8.93
C ALA A 72 -1.09 12.37 8.84
N VAL A 73 0.06 11.73 8.71
CA VAL A 73 0.19 10.26 8.66
C VAL A 73 -0.11 9.66 10.03
N LEU A 74 0.39 10.27 11.10
CA LEU A 74 0.09 9.83 12.46
C LEU A 74 -1.40 9.96 12.77
N VAL A 75 -2.05 11.05 12.33
CA VAL A 75 -3.50 11.20 12.45
C VAL A 75 -4.24 10.12 11.66
N LEU A 76 -3.81 9.81 10.43
CA LEU A 76 -4.41 8.74 9.63
C LEU A 76 -4.27 7.37 10.32
N ALA A 77 -3.10 7.06 10.87
CA ALA A 77 -2.87 5.83 11.62
C ALA A 77 -3.76 5.77 12.86
N ALA A 78 -3.88 6.86 13.62
CA ALA A 78 -4.76 6.96 14.78
C ALA A 78 -6.24 6.76 14.39
N LEU A 79 -6.68 7.33 13.27
CA LEU A 79 -8.04 7.13 12.73
C LEU A 79 -8.28 5.67 12.32
N MET A 80 -7.30 4.99 11.72
CA MET A 80 -7.40 3.58 11.36
C MET A 80 -7.53 2.69 12.61
N VAL A 81 -6.75 2.99 13.65
CA VAL A 81 -6.87 2.31 14.95
C VAL A 81 -8.24 2.61 15.57
N ALA A 82 -8.69 3.86 15.57
CA ALA A 82 -9.96 4.30 16.13
C ALA A 82 -11.20 3.84 15.32
N LEU A 83 -10.99 3.28 14.12
CA LEU A 83 -12.07 2.95 13.18
C LEU A 83 -13.17 2.05 13.78
N PRO A 84 -12.89 1.00 14.58
CA PRO A 84 -13.94 0.18 15.20
C PRO A 84 -14.90 0.98 16.08
N TRP A 85 -14.42 2.03 16.76
CA TRP A 85 -15.22 2.90 17.62
C TRP A 85 -15.94 4.01 16.85
N LEU A 86 -15.41 4.40 15.68
CA LEU A 86 -16.01 5.41 14.81
C LEU A 86 -17.14 4.84 13.93
N ARG A 87 -17.20 3.52 13.76
CA ARG A 87 -18.25 2.84 12.98
C ARG A 87 -19.58 2.94 13.70
N ARG A 88 -20.57 3.52 13.01
CA ARG A 88 -21.94 3.70 13.52
C ARG A 88 -22.85 2.49 13.27
N THR A 89 -22.44 1.57 12.38
CA THR A 89 -23.25 0.44 11.95
C THR A 89 -22.52 -0.87 12.19
N THR A 90 -23.05 -1.70 13.07
CA THR A 90 -22.66 -3.10 13.21
C THR A 90 -23.44 -3.92 12.20
N GLY A 91 -23.07 -3.83 10.92
CA GLY A 91 -23.72 -4.64 9.88
C GLY A 91 -23.54 -6.13 10.19
N GLU A 92 -24.63 -6.89 10.19
CA GLU A 92 -24.63 -8.35 10.40
C GLU A 92 -23.78 -9.11 9.35
N ARG A 93 -23.48 -8.44 8.23
CA ARG A 93 -22.66 -8.96 7.13
C ARG A 93 -21.66 -7.88 6.70
N ALA A 94 -20.42 -8.29 6.43
CA ALA A 94 -19.45 -7.43 5.78
C ALA A 94 -19.87 -7.21 4.32
N ALA A 95 -20.22 -5.98 3.96
CA ALA A 95 -20.47 -5.61 2.57
C ALA A 95 -19.76 -4.30 2.25
N TRP A 96 -19.31 -4.16 1.00
CA TRP A 96 -18.69 -2.93 0.53
C TRP A 96 -19.78 -1.88 0.28
N PHE A 97 -19.50 -0.62 0.63
CA PHE A 97 -20.35 0.55 0.36
C PHE A 97 -21.81 0.44 0.87
N GLN A 98 -22.00 -0.07 2.09
CA GLN A 98 -23.33 -0.19 2.69
C GLN A 98 -24.06 1.16 2.76
N PRO A 99 -25.40 1.18 2.57
CA PRO A 99 -26.21 2.35 2.89
C PRO A 99 -25.99 2.75 4.36
N GLY A 100 -25.46 3.94 4.60
CA GLY A 100 -25.04 4.42 5.94
C GLY A 100 -23.53 4.52 6.15
N GLU A 101 -22.72 3.76 5.40
CA GLU A 101 -21.25 3.80 5.44
C GLU A 101 -20.63 4.39 4.15
N ARG A 102 -21.44 4.91 3.22
CA ARG A 102 -20.98 5.44 1.92
C ARG A 102 -19.92 6.53 2.05
N ILE A 103 -20.04 7.41 3.05
CA ILE A 103 -19.04 8.46 3.31
C ILE A 103 -17.71 7.83 3.72
N VAL A 104 -17.73 6.85 4.64
CA VAL A 104 -16.53 6.12 5.06
C VAL A 104 -15.91 5.39 3.87
N GLY A 105 -16.72 4.73 3.05
CA GLY A 105 -16.28 4.08 1.82
C GLY A 105 -15.63 5.06 0.83
N ALA A 106 -16.24 6.22 0.59
CA ALA A 106 -15.69 7.26 -0.27
C ALA A 106 -14.36 7.80 0.26
N VAL A 107 -14.26 8.03 1.58
CA VAL A 107 -13.01 8.45 2.24
C VAL A 107 -11.92 7.39 2.07
N VAL A 108 -12.20 6.11 2.33
CA VAL A 108 -11.23 5.02 2.16
C VAL A 108 -10.75 4.90 0.72
N VAL A 109 -11.66 4.97 -0.26
CA VAL A 109 -11.30 4.92 -1.69
C VAL A 109 -10.45 6.13 -2.08
N THR A 110 -10.79 7.32 -1.58
CA THR A 110 -10.02 8.55 -1.85
C THR A 110 -8.62 8.46 -1.25
N LEU A 111 -8.49 7.99 -0.01
CA LEU A 111 -7.20 7.77 0.65
C LEU A 111 -6.36 6.73 -0.09
N PHE A 112 -6.97 5.64 -0.52
CA PHE A 112 -6.28 4.62 -1.32
C PHE A 112 -5.78 5.20 -2.65
N ALA A 113 -6.62 5.96 -3.36
CA ALA A 113 -6.23 6.63 -4.59
C ALA A 113 -5.08 7.63 -4.37
N LEU A 114 -5.10 8.36 -3.25
CA LEU A 114 -4.01 9.28 -2.88
C LEU A 114 -2.69 8.53 -2.61
N VAL A 115 -2.73 7.42 -1.87
CA VAL A 115 -1.56 6.57 -1.61
C VAL A 115 -0.97 6.04 -2.92
N VAL A 116 -1.81 5.56 -3.84
CA VAL A 116 -1.38 5.12 -5.17
C VAL A 116 -0.78 6.27 -5.97
N LEU A 117 -1.42 7.44 -5.97
CA LEU A 117 -0.95 8.63 -6.68
C LEU A 117 0.43 9.07 -6.17
N LEU A 118 0.59 9.24 -4.86
CA LEU A 118 1.87 9.64 -4.25
C LEU A 118 2.96 8.58 -4.50
N THR A 119 2.61 7.29 -4.46
CA THR A 119 3.54 6.21 -4.83
C THR A 119 3.99 6.33 -6.28
N ALA A 120 3.07 6.58 -7.21
CA ALA A 120 3.38 6.76 -8.63
C ALA A 120 4.25 8.01 -8.88
N VAL A 121 3.96 9.13 -8.21
CA VAL A 121 4.79 10.35 -8.26
C VAL A 121 6.21 10.04 -7.77
N GLY A 122 6.36 9.41 -6.60
CA GLY A 122 7.65 9.05 -6.04
C GLY A 122 8.44 8.06 -6.91
N LEU A 123 7.74 7.12 -7.55
CA LEU A 123 8.36 6.10 -8.39
C LEU A 123 8.83 6.67 -9.74
N PHE A 124 7.96 7.38 -10.45
CA PHE A 124 8.17 7.74 -11.86
C PHE A 124 8.54 9.20 -12.11
N LEU A 125 8.11 10.14 -11.26
CA LEU A 125 8.26 11.57 -11.52
C LEU A 125 9.38 12.23 -10.72
N ARG A 126 9.90 11.57 -9.68
CA ARG A 126 10.97 12.13 -8.83
C ARG A 126 12.37 11.86 -9.39
N GLY A 127 13.09 12.94 -9.70
CA GLY A 127 14.48 12.97 -10.13
C GLY A 127 15.43 13.59 -9.09
N GLU A 128 16.65 13.91 -9.54
CA GLU A 128 17.71 14.50 -8.71
C GLU A 128 17.25 15.77 -7.98
N ASN A 129 17.73 15.96 -6.75
CA ASN A 129 17.37 17.10 -5.89
C ASN A 129 15.85 17.23 -5.69
N TRP A 130 15.13 16.12 -5.77
CA TRP A 130 13.69 16.05 -5.64
C TRP A 130 12.90 16.82 -6.71
N GLN A 131 13.52 17.16 -7.83
CA GLN A 131 12.84 17.84 -8.92
C GLN A 131 11.85 16.90 -9.61
N LEU A 132 10.74 17.46 -10.08
CA LEU A 132 9.81 16.75 -10.95
C LEU A 132 10.46 16.62 -12.33
N ARG A 133 10.72 15.39 -12.77
CA ARG A 133 11.13 15.09 -14.14
C ARG A 133 10.03 14.27 -14.81
N GLY A 134 9.75 14.59 -16.07
CA GLY A 134 8.83 13.80 -16.88
C GLY A 134 9.36 12.37 -17.10
N PRO A 135 8.50 11.41 -17.44
CA PRO A 135 8.91 10.03 -17.69
C PRO A 135 9.74 9.84 -18.98
N PHE A 136 9.98 10.92 -19.75
CA PHE A 136 10.76 10.95 -21.00
C PHE A 136 11.66 12.19 -21.04
#